data_AF-A0A1I4K6Q3-F1
#
_entry.id   AF-A0A1I4K6Q3-F1
#
_cell.length_a   1.000
_cell.length_b   1.000
_cell.length_c   1.000
_cell.angle_alpha   90.00
_cell.angle_beta   90.00
_cell.angle_gamma   90.00
#
_symmetry.space_group_name_H-M   'P 1'
#
loop_
_entity.id
_entity.type
_entity.pdbx_description
1 polymer ?
#
loop_
_entity_poly.entity_id
_entity_poly.type
_entity_poly.pdbx_seq_one_letter_code
_entity_poly.pdbx_strand_id
1 'polypeptide(L)'
;MSEIPAGAPTDVPAQLLPRALRPIVIRSVTEAQLRNAPLVEAEHLLLALSRESSVPIRSALANAGLDPEGLDAALAAERAASLRVAGVTPPPAARLTAAPRVARPRWGTSARDVLSRAHRVASANRRRQGMAELDLLTALLGLELGTVPRALTIADVDRAAVLAAAAAAA
;
A
#
# COMPACT_ATOMS: atom_id res chain seq x y z
N MET A 1 -20.14 3.77 33.15
CA MET A 1 -20.25 3.96 31.69
C MET A 1 -18.90 4.49 31.23
N SER A 2 -18.00 3.59 30.83
CA SER A 2 -16.59 3.91 30.58
C SER A 2 -16.47 4.61 29.23
N GLU A 3 -16.06 5.87 29.22
CA GLU A 3 -15.77 6.61 28.01
C GLU A 3 -14.55 5.99 27.31
N ILE A 4 -14.73 5.51 26.08
CA ILE A 4 -13.63 5.11 25.21
C ILE A 4 -13.01 6.41 24.68
N PRO A 5 -11.73 6.70 24.95
CA PRO A 5 -11.12 7.94 24.46
C PRO A 5 -11.05 7.90 22.93
N ALA A 6 -11.60 8.91 22.27
CA ALA A 6 -11.49 9.09 20.83
C ALA A 6 -10.00 9.23 20.47
N GLY A 7 -9.44 8.21 19.82
CA GLY A 7 -8.04 8.20 19.43
C GLY A 7 -7.70 9.40 18.55
N ALA A 8 -6.74 10.22 19.00
CA ALA A 8 -6.28 11.45 18.38
C ALA A 8 -6.13 11.36 16.85
N PRO A 9 -6.46 12.43 16.08
CA PRO A 9 -6.24 12.47 14.64
C PRO A 9 -4.74 12.40 14.36
N THR A 10 -4.25 11.20 14.09
CA THR A 10 -2.85 10.94 13.79
C THR A 10 -2.66 11.11 12.30
N ASP A 11 -2.43 12.35 11.87
CA ASP A 11 -1.84 12.63 10.57
C ASP A 11 -0.46 11.96 10.47
N VAL A 12 -0.04 11.56 9.28
CA VAL A 12 1.40 11.31 9.04
C VAL A 12 2.09 12.65 9.24
N PRO A 13 3.17 12.75 10.04
CA PRO A 13 3.91 14.00 10.16
C PRO A 13 4.33 14.45 8.76
N ALA A 14 3.68 15.49 8.24
CA ALA A 14 3.91 16.01 6.88
C ALA A 14 5.37 16.42 6.65
N GLN A 15 6.13 16.57 7.73
CA GLN A 15 7.53 16.97 7.78
C GLN A 15 8.52 15.82 7.49
N LEU A 16 8.07 14.56 7.36
CA LEU A 16 8.96 13.39 7.20
C LEU A 16 9.00 12.79 5.78
N LEU A 17 8.18 13.28 4.84
CA LEU A 17 8.02 12.67 3.53
C LEU A 17 8.82 13.42 2.44
N PRO A 18 9.70 12.73 1.70
CA PRO A 18 10.34 13.30 0.51
C PRO A 18 9.30 13.86 -0.47
N ARG A 19 9.60 14.99 -1.12
CA ARG A 19 8.68 15.64 -2.08
C ARG A 19 8.22 14.67 -3.18
N ALA A 20 9.09 13.77 -3.61
CA ALA A 20 8.80 12.74 -4.60
C ALA A 20 7.66 11.79 -4.20
N LEU A 21 7.43 11.56 -2.89
CA LEU A 21 6.35 10.68 -2.43
C LEU A 21 5.00 11.39 -2.30
N ARG A 22 4.94 12.72 -2.46
CA ARG A 22 3.70 13.49 -2.30
C ARG A 22 2.58 13.01 -3.23
N PRO A 23 2.80 12.75 -4.53
CA PRO A 23 1.75 12.23 -5.43
C PRO A 23 1.22 10.87 -4.95
N ILE A 24 2.12 9.96 -4.56
CA ILE A 24 1.79 8.61 -4.07
C ILE A 24 0.97 8.69 -2.78
N VAL A 25 1.35 9.56 -1.84
CA VAL A 25 0.64 9.77 -0.58
C VAL A 25 -0.76 10.31 -0.80
N ILE A 26 -0.92 11.33 -1.66
CA ILE A 26 -2.24 11.86 -2.01
C ILE A 26 -3.09 10.77 -2.66
N ARG A 27 -2.52 10.03 -3.61
CA ARG A 27 -3.22 8.97 -4.31
C ARG A 27 -3.63 7.83 -3.38
N SER A 28 -2.81 7.47 -2.39
CA SER A 28 -3.16 6.41 -1.43
C SER A 28 -4.41 6.74 -0.61
N VAL A 29 -4.64 8.02 -0.31
CA VAL A 29 -5.89 8.50 0.31
C VAL A 29 -7.06 8.28 -0.64
N THR A 30 -6.90 8.62 -1.92
CA THR A 30 -7.90 8.36 -2.96
C THR A 30 -8.20 6.87 -3.11
N GLU A 31 -7.17 6.01 -3.13
CA GLU A 31 -7.35 4.56 -3.24
C GLU A 31 -8.11 3.98 -2.03
N ALA A 32 -7.86 4.48 -0.82
CA ALA A 32 -8.61 4.13 0.37
C ALA A 32 -10.07 4.60 0.30
N GLN A 33 -10.32 5.82 -0.19
CA GLN A 33 -11.67 6.36 -0.38
C GLN A 33 -12.47 5.57 -1.42
N LEU A 34 -11.86 5.25 -2.58
CA LEU A 34 -12.49 4.43 -3.63
C LEU A 34 -12.92 3.05 -3.10
N ARG A 35 -12.21 2.53 -2.10
CA ARG A 35 -12.49 1.25 -1.45
C ARG A 35 -13.34 1.38 -0.19
N ASN A 36 -13.85 2.58 0.11
CA ASN A 36 -14.59 2.90 1.34
C ASN A 36 -13.86 2.48 2.64
N ALA A 37 -12.52 2.43 2.60
CA ALA A 37 -11.71 2.05 3.73
C ALA A 37 -11.68 3.19 4.78
N PRO A 38 -11.85 2.90 6.07
CA PRO A 38 -11.73 3.91 7.12
C PRO A 38 -10.28 4.34 7.37
N LEU A 39 -9.33 3.49 6.95
CA LEU A 39 -7.90 3.65 7.15
C LEU A 39 -7.15 3.52 5.81
N VAL A 40 -6.14 4.37 5.63
CA VAL A 40 -5.10 4.20 4.61
C VAL A 40 -4.11 3.17 5.16
N GLU A 41 -4.20 1.95 4.66
CA GLU A 41 -3.27 0.84 4.92
C GLU A 41 -2.24 0.66 3.79
N ALA A 42 -1.25 -0.23 3.99
CA ALA A 42 -0.14 -0.46 3.08
C ALA A 42 -0.57 -0.82 1.65
N GLU A 43 -1.67 -1.57 1.47
CA GLU A 43 -2.19 -1.91 0.14
C GLU A 43 -2.57 -0.66 -0.68
N HIS A 44 -3.04 0.41 -0.04
CA HIS A 44 -3.39 1.65 -0.72
C HIS A 44 -2.15 2.43 -1.15
N LEU A 45 -1.07 2.35 -0.39
CA LEU A 45 0.22 2.90 -0.80
C LEU A 45 0.76 2.13 -2.01
N LEU A 46 0.68 0.80 -2.02
CA LEU A 46 1.12 -0.02 -3.14
C LEU A 46 0.29 0.24 -4.41
N LEU A 47 -1.03 0.36 -4.29
CA LEU A 47 -1.95 0.74 -5.38
C LEU A 47 -1.70 2.14 -5.92
N ALA A 48 -1.30 3.07 -5.06
CA ALA A 48 -0.91 4.41 -5.47
C ALA A 48 0.43 4.40 -6.20
N LEU A 49 1.37 3.59 -5.73
CA LEU A 49 2.70 3.45 -6.31
C LEU A 49 2.62 2.84 -7.71
N SER A 50 1.77 1.83 -7.96
CA SER A 50 1.57 1.26 -9.29
C SER A 50 0.97 2.25 -10.32
N ARG A 51 0.40 3.38 -9.87
CA ARG A 51 -0.24 4.40 -10.73
C ARG A 51 0.60 5.66 -10.88
N GLU A 52 1.11 6.20 -9.77
CA GLU A 52 1.70 7.54 -9.71
C GLU A 52 3.23 7.54 -9.57
N SER A 53 3.89 6.38 -9.45
CA SER A 53 5.36 6.35 -9.36
C SER A 53 6.02 6.71 -10.69
N SER A 54 7.33 6.85 -10.68
CA SER A 54 8.16 6.94 -11.88
C SER A 54 7.97 5.73 -12.82
N VAL A 55 8.25 5.93 -14.10
CA VAL A 55 8.15 4.89 -15.14
C VAL A 55 8.96 3.63 -14.79
N PRO A 56 10.23 3.71 -14.34
CA PRO A 56 11.01 2.53 -13.97
C PRO A 56 10.32 1.63 -12.93
N ILE A 57 9.79 2.26 -11.87
CA ILE A 57 9.12 1.57 -10.78
C ILE A 57 7.80 0.94 -11.26
N ARG A 58 7.00 1.66 -12.05
CA ARG A 58 5.77 1.11 -12.62
C ARG A 58 6.04 -0.06 -13.57
N SER A 59 7.07 0.04 -14.40
CA SER A 59 7.45 -1.03 -15.33
C SER A 59 7.92 -2.28 -14.57
N ALA A 60 8.72 -2.11 -13.51
CA ALA A 60 9.14 -3.23 -12.66
C ALA A 60 7.95 -3.94 -11.99
N LEU A 61 6.98 -3.17 -11.50
CA LEU A 61 5.73 -3.72 -10.97
C LEU A 61 4.91 -4.44 -12.05
N ALA A 62 4.67 -3.79 -13.18
CA ALA A 62 3.85 -4.33 -14.27
C ALA A 62 4.43 -5.63 -14.85
N ASN A 63 5.75 -5.72 -15.01
CA ASN A 63 6.43 -6.93 -15.48
C ASN A 63 6.25 -8.13 -14.55
N ALA A 64 5.93 -7.89 -13.27
CA ALA A 64 5.61 -8.93 -12.30
C ALA A 64 4.10 -9.12 -12.08
N GLY A 65 3.25 -8.57 -12.96
CA GLY A 65 1.80 -8.64 -12.83
C GLY A 65 1.24 -7.75 -11.71
N LEU A 66 2.01 -6.78 -11.23
CA LEU A 66 1.60 -5.81 -10.20
C LEU A 66 1.25 -4.43 -10.78
N ASP A 67 0.77 -4.41 -12.02
CA ASP A 67 0.09 -3.23 -12.56
C ASP A 67 -1.22 -2.95 -11.77
N PRO A 68 -1.89 -1.82 -12.02
CA PRO A 68 -3.13 -1.47 -11.32
C PRO A 68 -4.18 -2.58 -11.27
N GLU A 69 -4.38 -3.32 -12.36
CA GLU A 69 -5.42 -4.35 -12.47
C GLU A 69 -4.97 -5.65 -11.79
N GLY A 70 -3.73 -6.06 -12.01
CA GLY A 70 -3.15 -7.24 -11.37
C GLY A 70 -3.07 -7.11 -9.85
N LEU A 71 -2.76 -5.92 -9.35
CA LEU A 71 -2.78 -5.66 -7.91
C LEU A 71 -4.20 -5.67 -7.33
N ASP A 72 -5.18 -5.12 -8.04
CA ASP A 72 -6.59 -5.20 -7.65
C ASP A 72 -7.09 -6.66 -7.61
N ALA A 73 -6.70 -7.47 -8.59
CA ALA A 73 -6.98 -8.91 -8.62
C ALA A 73 -6.31 -9.66 -7.46
N ALA A 74 -5.04 -9.37 -7.17
CA ALA A 74 -4.31 -9.99 -6.05
C ALA A 74 -4.97 -9.68 -4.69
N LEU A 75 -5.37 -8.42 -4.47
CA LEU A 75 -6.08 -8.01 -3.25
C LEU A 75 -7.48 -8.62 -3.15
N ALA A 76 -8.18 -8.79 -4.28
CA ALA A 76 -9.47 -9.48 -4.31
C ALA A 76 -9.32 -10.98 -3.97
N ALA A 77 -8.29 -11.63 -4.52
CA ALA A 77 -7.98 -13.03 -4.24
C ALA A 77 -7.59 -13.25 -2.77
N GLU A 78 -6.79 -12.35 -2.20
CA GLU A 78 -6.45 -12.36 -0.76
C GLU A 78 -7.70 -12.24 0.10
N ARG A 79 -8.58 -11.28 -0.18
CA ARG A 79 -9.83 -11.11 0.57
C ARG A 79 -10.69 -12.36 0.51
N ALA A 80 -10.85 -12.95 -0.67
CA ALA A 80 -11.63 -14.17 -0.85
C ALA A 80 -11.02 -15.36 -0.10
N ALA A 81 -9.69 -15.48 -0.08
CA ALA A 81 -8.99 -16.51 0.69
C ALA A 81 -9.17 -16.30 2.19
N SER A 82 -9.00 -15.07 2.69
CA SER A 82 -9.20 -14.70 4.10
C SER A 82 -10.63 -14.98 4.58
N LEU A 83 -11.64 -14.67 3.76
CA LEU A 83 -13.03 -15.00 4.08
C LEU A 83 -13.28 -16.51 4.14
N ARG A 84 -12.71 -17.28 3.20
CA ARG A 84 -12.85 -18.74 3.18
C ARG A 84 -12.26 -19.40 4.43
N VAL A 85 -11.12 -18.89 4.92
CA VAL A 85 -10.52 -19.35 6.19
C VAL A 85 -11.48 -19.15 7.37
N ALA A 86 -12.26 -18.06 7.36
CA ALA A 86 -13.29 -17.81 8.36
C ALA A 86 -14.60 -18.58 8.13
N GLY A 87 -14.65 -19.50 7.16
CA GLY A 87 -15.86 -20.23 6.78
C GLY A 87 -16.90 -19.38 6.04
N VAL A 88 -16.52 -18.20 5.56
CA VAL A 88 -17.40 -17.27 4.84
C VAL A 88 -17.19 -17.43 3.34
N THR A 89 -18.24 -17.82 2.63
CA THR A 89 -18.26 -17.72 1.16
C THR A 89 -18.43 -16.26 0.77
N PRO A 90 -17.51 -15.67 -0.02
CA PRO A 90 -17.63 -14.28 -0.45
C PRO A 90 -18.96 -14.05 -1.18
N PRO A 91 -19.78 -13.08 -0.75
CA PRO A 91 -21.01 -12.76 -1.46
C PRO A 91 -20.68 -12.10 -2.81
N PRO A 92 -21.62 -12.13 -3.79
CA PRO A 92 -21.43 -11.46 -5.08
C PRO A 92 -21.06 -9.98 -4.91
N ALA A 93 -20.15 -9.47 -5.74
CA ALA A 93 -19.63 -8.10 -5.63
C ALA A 93 -20.74 -7.02 -5.62
N ALA A 94 -21.83 -7.24 -6.36
CA ALA A 94 -22.99 -6.34 -6.37
C ALA A 94 -23.67 -6.16 -4.99
N ARG A 95 -23.50 -7.12 -4.07
CA ARG A 95 -23.99 -7.05 -2.69
C ARG A 95 -22.98 -6.45 -1.71
N LEU A 96 -21.75 -6.20 -2.15
CA LEU A 96 -20.66 -5.63 -1.35
C LEU A 96 -20.52 -4.11 -1.54
N THR A 97 -21.50 -3.45 -2.16
CA THR A 97 -21.51 -1.99 -2.32
C THR A 97 -21.70 -1.34 -0.95
N ALA A 98 -20.61 -0.84 -0.38
CA ALA A 98 -20.66 -0.05 0.84
C ALA A 98 -21.35 1.29 0.57
N ALA A 99 -22.09 1.80 1.56
CA ALA A 99 -22.57 3.17 1.51
C ALA A 99 -21.38 4.14 1.40
N PRO A 100 -21.45 5.17 0.53
CA PRO A 100 -20.35 6.10 0.35
C PRO A 100 -19.92 6.71 1.68
N ARG A 101 -18.62 6.63 2.00
CA ARG A 101 -18.07 7.30 3.18
C ARG A 101 -17.74 8.76 2.86
N VAL A 102 -18.30 9.69 3.65
CA VAL A 102 -18.07 11.14 3.49
C VAL A 102 -16.79 11.62 4.19
N ALA A 103 -16.27 10.85 5.14
CA ALA A 103 -15.08 11.22 5.92
C ALA A 103 -13.76 10.82 5.26
N ARG A 104 -12.74 11.68 5.37
CA ARG A 104 -11.37 11.38 4.94
C ARG A 104 -10.82 10.20 5.77
N PRO A 105 -10.23 9.17 5.14
CA PRO A 105 -9.65 8.06 5.87
C PRO A 105 -8.46 8.53 6.70
N ARG A 106 -8.29 7.92 7.89
CA ARG A 106 -7.13 8.14 8.75
C ARG A 106 -5.98 7.24 8.32
N TRP A 107 -4.78 7.47 8.82
CA TRP A 107 -3.66 6.57 8.53
C TRP A 107 -3.70 5.31 9.41
N GLY A 108 -3.61 4.15 8.79
CA GLY A 108 -3.53 2.86 9.44
C GLY A 108 -2.13 2.54 9.96
N THR A 109 -2.02 1.49 10.77
CA THR A 109 -0.74 1.08 11.37
C THR A 109 0.24 0.60 10.31
N SER A 110 -0.24 -0.18 9.32
CA SER A 110 0.65 -0.76 8.31
C SER A 110 1.24 0.31 7.38
N ALA A 111 0.44 1.31 6.99
CA ALA A 111 0.93 2.43 6.19
C ALA A 111 1.96 3.26 6.95
N ARG A 112 1.73 3.55 8.24
CA ARG A 112 2.70 4.29 9.06
C ARG A 112 4.02 3.55 9.22
N ASP A 113 3.97 2.23 9.43
CA ASP A 113 5.18 1.42 9.56
C ASP A 113 5.98 1.44 8.25
N VAL A 114 5.33 1.23 7.10
CA VAL A 114 5.95 1.32 5.77
C VAL A 114 6.62 2.68 5.55
N LEU A 115 5.92 3.78 5.80
CA LEU A 115 6.47 5.14 5.61
C LEU A 115 7.66 5.39 6.55
N SER A 116 7.59 4.87 7.78
CA SER A 116 8.67 4.99 8.77
C SER A 116 9.90 4.14 8.38
N ARG A 117 9.70 2.94 7.82
CA ARG A 117 10.77 2.09 7.27
C ARG A 117 11.44 2.76 6.08
N ALA A 118 10.67 3.24 5.11
CA ALA A 118 11.19 3.95 3.93
C ALA A 118 12.03 5.18 4.32
N HIS A 119 11.54 5.98 5.27
CA HIS A 119 12.27 7.15 5.76
C HIS A 119 13.60 6.80 6.45
N ARG A 120 13.63 5.72 7.25
CA ARG A 120 14.87 5.25 7.90
C ARG A 120 15.94 4.84 6.87
N VAL A 121 15.56 4.21 5.77
CA VAL A 121 16.49 3.84 4.70
C VAL A 121 17.02 5.08 3.98
N ALA A 122 16.14 6.01 3.63
CA ALA A 122 16.51 7.27 2.95
C ALA A 122 17.46 8.12 3.80
N SER A 123 17.21 8.23 5.11
CA SER A 123 18.03 9.04 6.04
C SER A 123 19.42 8.46 6.29
N ALA A 124 19.57 7.13 6.27
CA ALA A 124 20.89 6.48 6.34
C ALA A 124 21.73 6.73 5.08
N ASN A 125 21.09 6.85 3.91
CA ASN A 125 21.75 6.94 2.61
C ASN A 125 21.70 8.37 2.00
N ARG A 126 22.15 9.38 2.74
CA ARG A 126 22.12 10.81 2.34
C ARG A 126 22.71 11.14 0.96
N ARG A 127 23.51 10.26 0.34
CA ARG A 127 24.09 10.41 -1.01
C ARG A 127 23.14 10.03 -2.15
N ARG A 128 21.95 9.47 -1.88
CA ARG A 128 20.98 9.01 -2.91
C ARG A 128 19.57 9.59 -2.69
N GLN A 129 19.46 10.91 -2.55
CA GLN A 129 18.20 11.65 -2.35
C GLN A 129 17.12 11.42 -3.45
N GLY A 130 17.45 10.73 -4.56
CA GLY A 130 16.52 10.37 -5.64
C GLY A 130 15.78 9.03 -5.49
N MET A 131 16.08 8.19 -4.48
CA MET A 131 15.55 6.82 -4.39
C MET A 131 14.27 6.66 -3.54
N ALA A 132 13.57 7.76 -3.21
CA ALA A 132 12.46 7.73 -2.26
C ALA A 132 11.34 6.74 -2.64
N GLU A 133 11.03 6.59 -3.94
CA GLU A 133 10.04 5.63 -4.41
C GLU A 133 10.53 4.17 -4.29
N LEU A 134 11.82 3.91 -4.55
CA LEU A 134 12.41 2.59 -4.37
C LEU A 134 12.46 2.22 -2.88
N ASP A 135 12.80 3.16 -2.00
CA ASP A 135 12.79 2.94 -0.54
C ASP A 135 11.38 2.59 -0.06
N LEU A 136 10.36 3.27 -0.60
CA LEU A 136 8.96 2.98 -0.32
C LEU A 136 8.55 1.59 -0.84
N LEU A 137 8.90 1.25 -2.08
CA LEU A 137 8.64 -0.06 -2.67
C LEU A 137 9.33 -1.17 -1.86
N THR A 138 10.58 -0.96 -1.47
CA THR A 138 11.36 -1.88 -0.63
C THR A 138 10.68 -2.11 0.71
N ALA A 139 10.21 -1.04 1.36
CA ALA A 139 9.49 -1.15 2.61
C ALA A 139 8.16 -1.91 2.48
N LEU A 140 7.44 -1.74 1.36
CA LEU A 140 6.19 -2.45 1.06
C LEU A 140 6.40 -3.94 0.78
N LEU A 141 7.35 -4.28 -0.09
CA LEU A 141 7.62 -5.67 -0.49
C LEU A 141 8.34 -6.45 0.61
N GLY A 142 9.02 -5.75 1.52
CA GLY A 142 9.65 -6.30 2.73
C GLY A 142 8.70 -6.49 3.91
N LEU A 143 7.39 -6.27 3.76
CA LEU A 143 6.42 -6.64 4.79
C LEU A 143 6.35 -8.17 4.92
N GLU A 144 6.39 -8.66 6.15
CA GLU A 144 6.27 -10.10 6.45
C GLU A 144 4.83 -10.50 6.79
N LEU A 145 4.05 -9.58 7.36
CA LEU A 145 2.68 -9.81 7.82
C LEU A 145 1.73 -8.75 7.26
N GLY A 146 0.47 -9.14 7.07
CA GLY A 146 -0.61 -8.26 6.62
C GLY A 146 -1.15 -8.61 5.23
N THR A 147 -2.01 -7.74 4.72
CA THR A 147 -2.73 -7.93 3.44
C THR A 147 -1.76 -7.98 2.26
N VAL A 148 -0.84 -7.02 2.16
CA VAL A 148 0.13 -6.93 1.07
C VAL A 148 0.95 -8.23 0.91
N PRO A 149 1.68 -8.73 1.93
CA PRO A 149 2.46 -9.94 1.74
C PRO A 149 1.60 -11.16 1.40
N ARG A 150 0.40 -11.32 1.99
CA ARG A 150 -0.50 -12.42 1.62
C ARG A 150 -0.99 -12.32 0.18
N ALA A 151 -1.36 -11.13 -0.28
CA ALA A 151 -1.78 -10.90 -1.66
C ALA A 151 -0.67 -11.24 -2.65
N LEU A 152 0.56 -10.80 -2.37
CA LEU A 152 1.73 -11.11 -3.20
C LEU A 152 2.03 -12.62 -3.23
N THR A 153 1.88 -13.32 -2.10
CA THR A 153 2.06 -14.77 -2.03
C THR A 153 0.99 -15.51 -2.82
N ILE A 154 -0.27 -15.08 -2.75
CA ILE A 154 -1.37 -15.68 -3.51
C ILE A 154 -1.20 -15.45 -5.02
N ALA A 155 -0.65 -14.29 -5.40
CA ALA A 155 -0.33 -13.95 -6.79
C ALA A 155 1.00 -14.54 -7.28
N ASP A 156 1.69 -15.35 -6.46
CA ASP A 156 2.98 -15.98 -6.79
C ASP A 156 4.06 -14.99 -7.26
N VAL A 157 4.12 -13.81 -6.61
CA VAL A 157 5.06 -12.75 -7.00
C VAL A 157 6.44 -12.97 -6.37
N ASP A 158 7.46 -13.04 -7.21
CA ASP A 158 8.86 -12.95 -6.78
C ASP A 158 9.22 -11.50 -6.40
N ARG A 159 9.08 -11.21 -5.11
CA ARG A 159 9.34 -9.88 -4.53
C ARG A 159 10.80 -9.46 -4.70
N ALA A 160 11.74 -10.41 -4.65
CA ALA A 160 13.17 -10.10 -4.78
C ALA A 160 13.49 -9.70 -6.22
N ALA A 161 12.92 -10.39 -7.20
CA ALA A 161 13.06 -10.04 -8.61
C ALA A 161 12.46 -8.64 -8.91
N VAL A 162 11.30 -8.31 -8.35
CA VAL A 162 10.70 -6.97 -8.52
C VAL A 162 11.61 -5.88 -7.97
N LEU A 163 12.16 -6.07 -6.76
CA LEU A 163 13.07 -5.10 -6.16
C LEU A 163 14.38 -4.97 -6.95
N ALA A 164 14.93 -6.08 -7.44
CA ALA A 164 16.12 -6.05 -8.28
C ALA A 164 15.89 -5.29 -9.59
N ALA A 165 14.75 -5.54 -10.26
CA ALA A 165 14.37 -4.84 -11.48
C ALA A 165 14.15 -3.33 -11.24
N ALA A 166 13.46 -2.98 -10.16
CA ALA A 166 13.22 -1.59 -9.77
C ALA A 166 14.53 -0.85 -9.42
N ALA A 167 15.44 -1.52 -8.71
CA ALA A 167 16.74 -0.95 -8.34
C ALA A 167 17.69 -0.77 -9.53
N ALA A 168 17.65 -1.67 -10.52
CA ALA A 168 18.48 -1.58 -11.72
C ALA A 168 18.07 -0.39 -12.63
N ALA A 169 16.85 0.11 -12.47
CA ALA A 169 16.27 1.15 -13.32
C ALA A 169 16.14 2.51 -12.61
N ALA A 170 16.59 2.62 -11.35
CA ALA A 170 16.55 3.83 -10.51
C ALA A 170 17.94 4.45 -10.34
#